data_AF-A0A6B2TNP2-F1
#
_entry.id   AF-A0A6B2TNP2-F1
#
_cell.length_a   1.000
_cell.length_b   1.000
_cell.length_c   1.000
_cell.angle_alpha   90.00
_cell.angle_beta   90.00
_cell.angle_gamma   90.00
#
_symmetry.space_group_name_H-M   'P 1'
#
loop_
_entity.id
_entity.type
_entity.pdbx_description
1 polymer ?
#
loop_
_entity_poly.entity_id
_entity_poly.type
_entity_poly.pdbx_seq_one_letter_code
_entity_poly.pdbx_strand_id
1 'polypeptide(L)'
;RGGVVLLFGSPAGLTGAGARAFGQDTPGVPGAGEPGDGFGSALLLTDMNGDRWPELVVGAPGEDGATRDAGAVWVFKGSRTGPGPHQVASFGPAALGAPEHGSNGKEINWTGTHFGRNLPG
;
A
#
# COMPACT_ATOMS: atom_id res chain seq x y z
N ARG A 1 -14.83 -2.18 -3.89
CA ARG A 1 -14.55 -2.88 -2.64
C ARG A 1 -13.65 -4.04 -3.01
N GLY A 2 -12.81 -4.47 -2.10
CA GLY A 2 -11.94 -5.62 -2.30
C GLY A 2 -11.35 -6.07 -0.96
N GLY A 3 -10.51 -7.08 -1.00
CA GLY A 3 -9.91 -7.64 0.20
C GLY A 3 -8.71 -8.52 -0.10
N VAL A 4 -7.87 -8.69 0.90
CA VAL A 4 -6.66 -9.52 0.86
C VAL A 4 -6.70 -10.49 2.02
N VAL A 5 -6.37 -11.76 1.77
CA VAL A 5 -6.20 -12.76 2.83
C VAL A 5 -4.74 -13.19 2.90
N LEU A 6 -4.12 -13.00 4.05
CA LEU A 6 -2.81 -13.55 4.38
C LEU A 6 -2.99 -14.97 4.94
N LEU A 7 -2.51 -15.95 4.19
CA LEU A 7 -2.40 -17.35 4.64
C LEU A 7 -0.97 -17.61 5.11
N PHE A 8 -0.83 -18.36 6.19
CA PHE A 8 0.48 -18.73 6.73
C PHE A 8 0.94 -20.08 6.19
N GLY A 9 2.25 -20.26 6.11
CA GLY A 9 2.85 -21.55 5.77
C GLY A 9 2.95 -22.49 6.97
N SER A 10 2.94 -23.78 6.68
CA SER A 10 3.22 -24.87 7.61
C SER A 10 4.06 -25.93 6.89
N PRO A 11 4.63 -26.92 7.60
CA PRO A 11 5.30 -28.06 6.96
C PRO A 11 4.41 -28.82 5.96
N ALA A 12 3.09 -28.74 6.08
CA ALA A 12 2.12 -29.36 5.18
C ALA A 12 1.65 -28.43 4.04
N GLY A 13 2.22 -27.22 3.90
CA GLY A 13 1.80 -26.20 2.96
C GLY A 13 1.03 -25.05 3.62
N LEU A 14 0.23 -24.32 2.84
CA LEU A 14 -0.56 -23.20 3.35
C LEU A 14 -1.62 -23.67 4.36
N THR A 15 -1.86 -22.87 5.39
CA THR A 15 -2.90 -23.11 6.40
C THR A 15 -3.76 -21.86 6.61
N GLY A 16 -5.04 -22.10 6.88
CA GLY A 16 -5.97 -21.08 7.36
C GLY A 16 -5.81 -20.76 8.85
N ALA A 17 -5.05 -21.57 9.59
CA ALA A 17 -4.79 -21.32 11.00
C ALA A 17 -4.07 -19.97 11.16
N GLY A 18 -4.69 -19.05 11.90
CA GLY A 18 -4.18 -17.70 12.09
C GLY A 18 -4.29 -16.78 10.88
N ALA A 19 -4.97 -17.19 9.80
CA ALA A 19 -5.16 -16.36 8.61
C ALA A 19 -5.81 -15.02 8.94
N ARG A 20 -5.46 -13.99 8.18
CA ARG A 20 -5.87 -12.60 8.43
C ARG A 20 -6.45 -12.01 7.15
N ALA A 21 -7.59 -11.34 7.27
CA ALA A 21 -8.21 -10.63 6.17
C ALA A 21 -8.08 -9.13 6.37
N PHE A 22 -7.77 -8.41 5.31
CA PHE A 22 -7.65 -6.96 5.28
C PHE A 22 -8.47 -6.38 4.14
N GLY A 23 -9.00 -5.19 4.37
CA GLY A 23 -9.64 -4.31 3.40
C GLY A 23 -9.57 -2.87 3.93
N GLN A 24 -10.00 -1.90 3.14
CA GLN A 24 -10.05 -0.49 3.58
C GLN A 24 -10.96 -0.30 4.80
N ASP A 25 -12.00 -1.13 4.94
CA ASP A 25 -12.88 -1.12 6.12
C ASP A 25 -12.26 -1.77 7.38
N THR A 26 -11.02 -2.28 7.31
CA THR A 26 -10.35 -2.88 8.47
C THR A 26 -9.88 -1.78 9.43
N PRO A 27 -10.19 -1.86 10.74
CA PRO A 27 -9.71 -0.87 11.71
C PRO A 27 -8.19 -0.69 11.65
N GLY A 28 -7.74 0.56 11.48
CA GLY A 28 -6.31 0.91 11.35
C GLY A 28 -5.80 0.98 9.91
N VAL A 29 -6.62 0.61 8.91
CA VAL A 29 -6.32 0.84 7.49
C VAL A 29 -6.94 2.18 7.08
N PRO A 30 -6.17 3.17 6.58
CA PRO A 30 -6.73 4.43 6.11
C PRO A 30 -7.64 4.27 4.89
N GLY A 31 -8.61 5.18 4.73
CA GLY A 31 -9.57 5.16 3.62
C GLY A 31 -10.91 4.53 4.01
N ALA A 32 -11.81 4.41 3.04
CA ALA A 32 -13.12 3.77 3.20
C ALA A 32 -13.34 2.80 2.05
N GLY A 33 -13.92 1.63 2.30
CA GLY A 33 -14.22 0.66 1.25
C GLY A 33 -15.48 1.01 0.47
N GLU A 34 -15.33 1.44 -0.77
CA GLU A 34 -16.40 1.84 -1.67
C GLU A 34 -16.54 0.83 -2.82
N PRO A 35 -17.72 0.57 -3.39
CA PRO A 35 -17.86 -0.32 -4.56
C PRO A 35 -17.07 0.24 -5.76
N GLY A 36 -16.19 -0.56 -6.36
CA GLY A 36 -15.32 -0.10 -7.47
C GLY A 36 -13.82 -0.10 -7.17
N ASP A 37 -13.40 0.15 -5.92
CA ASP A 37 -11.99 0.52 -5.65
C ASP A 37 -10.96 -0.56 -5.98
N GLY A 38 -11.38 -1.82 -5.86
CA GLY A 38 -10.54 -2.97 -6.18
C GLY A 38 -9.36 -3.14 -5.22
N PHE A 39 -9.48 -2.83 -3.93
CA PHE A 39 -8.43 -3.15 -2.95
C PHE A 39 -7.99 -4.61 -3.03
N GLY A 40 -6.70 -4.83 -3.26
CA GLY A 40 -6.15 -6.18 -3.49
C GLY A 40 -5.98 -6.52 -4.97
N SER A 41 -6.22 -5.59 -5.90
CA SER A 41 -6.04 -5.84 -7.35
C SER A 41 -4.57 -6.05 -7.74
N ALA A 42 -3.64 -5.54 -6.95
CA ALA A 42 -2.21 -5.80 -7.07
C ALA A 42 -1.61 -6.01 -5.68
N LEU A 43 -0.68 -6.96 -5.57
CA LEU A 43 -0.05 -7.34 -4.31
C LEU A 43 1.46 -7.52 -4.47
N LEU A 44 2.21 -7.06 -3.47
CA LEU A 44 3.61 -7.40 -3.28
C LEU A 44 3.84 -7.71 -1.81
N LEU A 45 4.46 -8.87 -1.52
CA LEU A 45 4.88 -9.26 -0.18
C LEU A 45 6.39 -9.48 -0.21
N THR A 46 7.15 -8.49 0.26
CA THR A 46 8.61 -8.57 0.27
C THR A 46 9.19 -7.70 1.38
N ASP A 47 10.39 -8.05 1.84
CA ASP A 47 11.17 -7.24 2.77
C ASP A 47 11.78 -6.06 1.99
N MET A 48 11.16 -4.88 2.10
CA MET A 48 11.57 -3.67 1.37
C MET A 48 12.55 -2.81 2.17
N ASN A 49 12.56 -2.96 3.49
CA ASN A 49 13.38 -2.15 4.38
C ASN A 49 14.59 -2.90 4.98
N GLY A 50 14.73 -4.20 4.70
CA GLY A 50 15.88 -5.02 5.08
C GLY A 50 15.85 -5.51 6.53
N ASP A 51 14.69 -5.51 7.19
CA ASP A 51 14.57 -5.92 8.60
C ASP A 51 14.17 -7.40 8.81
N ARG A 52 14.07 -8.16 7.71
CA ARG A 52 13.67 -9.57 7.63
C ARG A 52 12.19 -9.84 7.87
N TRP A 53 11.36 -8.81 7.96
CA TRP A 53 9.91 -8.96 8.06
C TRP A 53 9.23 -8.37 6.82
N PRO A 54 8.72 -9.20 5.90
CA PRO A 54 8.12 -8.71 4.66
C PRO A 54 6.97 -7.73 4.89
N GLU A 55 7.04 -6.59 4.21
CA GLU A 55 5.92 -5.65 4.05
C GLU A 55 4.90 -6.21 3.08
N LEU A 56 3.62 -5.94 3.35
CA LEU A 56 2.54 -6.16 2.39
C LEU A 56 2.18 -4.84 1.72
N VAL A 57 2.26 -4.79 0.41
CA VAL A 57 1.78 -3.69 -0.43
C VAL A 57 0.52 -4.11 -1.15
N VAL A 58 -0.50 -3.26 -1.09
CA VAL A 58 -1.81 -3.52 -1.68
C VAL A 58 -2.22 -2.34 -2.56
N GLY A 59 -2.54 -2.59 -3.83
CA GLY A 59 -3.11 -1.59 -4.73
C GLY A 59 -4.64 -1.65 -4.78
N ALA A 60 -5.26 -0.47 -4.93
CA ALA A 60 -6.67 -0.29 -5.27
C ALA A 60 -6.74 0.73 -6.42
N PRO A 61 -6.75 0.29 -7.69
CA PRO A 61 -6.69 1.20 -8.84
C PRO A 61 -7.95 2.06 -9.01
N GLY A 62 -9.09 1.66 -8.45
CA GLY A 62 -10.32 2.43 -8.48
C GLY A 62 -10.53 3.33 -7.25
N GLU A 63 -9.53 3.48 -6.37
CA GLU A 63 -9.70 4.35 -5.20
C GLU A 63 -9.92 5.81 -5.60
N ASP A 64 -10.89 6.46 -4.96
CA ASP A 64 -11.18 7.87 -5.18
C ASP A 64 -10.18 8.78 -4.42
N GLY A 65 -9.68 9.80 -5.12
CA GLY A 65 -8.81 10.86 -4.59
C GLY A 65 -9.47 12.23 -4.74
N ALA A 66 -8.74 13.26 -5.20
CA ALA A 66 -9.40 14.50 -5.64
C ALA A 66 -10.17 14.32 -6.95
N THR A 67 -9.88 13.24 -7.69
CA THR A 67 -10.67 12.74 -8.82
C THR A 67 -11.11 11.31 -8.58
N ARG A 68 -12.19 10.91 -9.25
CA ARG A 68 -12.70 9.54 -9.22
C ARG A 68 -11.69 8.56 -9.83
N ASP A 69 -11.58 7.37 -9.26
CA ASP A 69 -10.73 6.26 -9.74
C ASP A 69 -9.26 6.71 -9.92
N ALA A 70 -8.76 7.57 -9.02
CA ALA A 70 -7.39 8.09 -9.04
C ALA A 70 -6.34 7.03 -8.65
N GLY A 71 -6.79 6.01 -7.91
CA GLY A 71 -6.01 4.91 -7.43
C GLY A 71 -5.20 5.23 -6.18
N ALA A 72 -4.93 4.20 -5.38
CA ALA A 72 -4.08 4.31 -4.21
C ALA A 72 -3.36 3.00 -3.90
N VAL A 73 -2.33 3.11 -3.06
CA VAL A 73 -1.53 2.00 -2.56
C VAL A 73 -1.41 2.08 -1.05
N TRP A 74 -1.54 0.94 -0.38
CA TRP A 74 -1.32 0.78 1.05
C TRP A 74 -0.06 -0.05 1.29
N VAL A 75 0.73 0.34 2.28
CA VAL A 75 1.91 -0.39 2.75
C VAL A 75 1.71 -0.75 4.21
N PHE A 76 1.55 -2.03 4.48
CA PHE A 76 1.47 -2.61 5.82
C PHE A 76 2.87 -2.99 6.26
N LYS A 77 3.36 -2.42 7.36
CA LYS A 77 4.67 -2.74 7.90
C LYS A 77 4.76 -4.23 8.28
N GLY A 78 5.82 -4.90 7.85
CA GLY A 78 6.11 -6.26 8.28
C GLY A 78 6.50 -6.33 9.76
N SER A 79 6.16 -7.45 10.41
CA SER A 79 6.57 -7.73 11.79
C SER A 79 6.87 -9.22 11.98
N ARG A 80 7.34 -9.59 13.18
CA ARG A 80 7.59 -10.98 13.56
C ARG A 80 6.38 -11.91 13.40
N THR A 81 5.16 -11.39 13.48
CA THR A 81 3.92 -12.14 13.27
C THR A 81 3.28 -11.87 11.90
N GLY A 82 4.05 -11.30 10.98
CA GLY A 82 3.60 -10.85 9.67
C GLY A 82 2.99 -9.44 9.68
N PRO A 83 2.67 -8.89 8.50
CA PRO A 83 2.09 -7.57 8.35
C PRO A 83 0.69 -7.47 8.96
N GLY A 84 0.31 -6.28 9.43
CA GLY A 84 -0.95 -6.04 10.15
C GLY A 84 -1.40 -4.59 10.16
N PRO A 85 -2.64 -4.31 10.60
CA PRO A 85 -3.25 -2.99 10.44
C PRO A 85 -2.79 -1.96 11.49
N HIS A 86 -1.74 -2.26 12.26
CA HIS A 86 -1.25 -1.36 13.32
C HIS A 86 -0.33 -0.26 12.79
N GLN A 87 0.29 -0.48 11.63
CA GLN A 87 1.22 0.45 10.99
C GLN A 87 1.02 0.37 9.47
N VAL A 88 0.08 1.16 8.98
CA VAL A 88 -0.30 1.22 7.57
C VAL A 88 -0.12 2.65 7.07
N ALA A 89 0.68 2.80 6.02
CA ALA A 89 0.74 4.04 5.25
C ALA A 89 -0.07 3.87 3.95
N SER A 90 -0.72 4.94 3.49
CA SER A 90 -1.46 4.97 2.23
C SER A 90 -0.96 6.12 1.36
N PHE A 91 -0.83 5.87 0.06
CA PHE A 91 -0.35 6.82 -0.93
C PHE A 91 -1.33 6.85 -2.10
N GLY A 92 -1.93 8.01 -2.35
CA GLY A 92 -2.65 8.34 -3.58
C GLY A 92 -2.02 9.58 -4.22
N PRO A 93 -2.45 9.97 -5.43
CA PRO A 93 -1.92 11.12 -6.15
C PRO A 93 -1.82 12.40 -5.30
N ALA A 94 -2.89 12.74 -4.56
CA ALA A 94 -2.92 13.88 -3.65
C ALA A 94 -1.80 13.85 -2.59
N ALA A 95 -1.59 12.69 -1.96
CA ALA A 95 -0.58 12.51 -0.92
C ALA A 95 0.86 12.64 -1.45
N LEU A 96 1.05 12.39 -2.75
CA LEU A 96 2.33 12.52 -3.45
C LEU A 96 2.52 13.88 -4.13
N GLY A 97 1.51 14.76 -4.10
CA GLY A 97 1.51 16.02 -4.85
C GLY A 97 1.47 15.80 -6.37
N ALA A 98 1.02 14.63 -6.82
CA ALA A 98 0.90 14.31 -8.24
C ALA A 98 -0.38 14.92 -8.82
N PRO A 99 -0.36 15.38 -10.09
CA PRO A 99 -1.53 15.98 -10.71
C PRO A 99 -2.63 14.95 -10.99
N GLU A 100 -3.84 15.27 -10.55
CA GLU A 100 -5.01 14.37 -10.57
C GLU A 100 -5.94 14.66 -11.78
N HIS A 101 -5.80 15.84 -12.42
CA HIS A 101 -6.59 16.26 -13.59
C HIS A 101 -5.71 16.54 -14.82
N GLY A 102 -6.17 16.11 -16.01
CA GLY A 102 -5.54 16.42 -17.31
C GLY A 102 -4.14 15.82 -17.51
N SER A 103 -3.87 14.65 -16.92
CA SER A 103 -2.59 13.96 -17.00
C SER A 103 -2.48 13.14 -18.29
N ASN A 104 -2.03 13.78 -19.38
CA ASN A 104 -1.46 13.05 -20.52
C ASN A 104 -0.10 12.46 -20.09
N GLY A 105 -0.11 11.34 -19.35
CA GLY A 105 1.10 10.56 -19.03
C GLY A 105 2.31 11.39 -18.57
N LYS A 106 2.11 12.39 -17.71
CA LYS A 106 3.21 13.18 -17.16
C LYS A 106 3.87 12.37 -16.05
N GLU A 107 4.77 11.49 -16.50
CA GLU A 107 5.73 10.73 -15.71
C GLU A 107 6.39 11.65 -14.67
N ILE A 108 6.46 11.20 -13.41
CA ILE A 108 7.26 11.87 -12.38
C ILE A 108 8.73 11.61 -12.76
N ASN A 109 9.29 12.52 -13.56
CA ASN A 109 10.67 12.40 -14.02
C ASN A 109 11.61 12.75 -12.85
N TRP A 110 12.07 11.73 -12.12
CA TRP A 110 13.04 11.88 -11.03
C TRP A 110 14.47 12.03 -11.60
N THR A 111 14.69 13.09 -12.39
CA THR A 111 16.03 13.56 -12.74
C THR A 111 16.16 15.00 -12.23
N GLY A 112 16.15 15.17 -10.92
CA GLY A 112 16.17 16.48 -10.28
C GLY A 112 16.89 16.41 -8.94
N THR A 113 18.09 16.97 -8.92
CA THR A 113 19.05 17.07 -7.83
C THR A 113 18.47 17.81 -6.62
N HIS A 114 17.77 17.12 -5.71
CA HIS A 114 17.34 17.72 -4.43
C HIS A 114 17.52 16.76 -3.24
N PHE A 115 18.76 16.33 -3.02
CA PHE A 115 19.25 16.08 -1.66
C PHE A 115 20.41 17.04 -1.40
N GLY A 116 20.07 18.29 -1.09
CA GLY A 116 21.01 19.21 -0.48
C GLY A 116 21.37 18.71 0.91
N ARG A 117 22.58 18.20 1.09
CA ARG A 117 23.15 17.93 2.42
C ARG A 117 23.30 19.27 3.14
N ASN A 118 22.44 19.55 4.11
CA ASN A 118 22.73 20.56 5.14
C ASN A 118 23.73 19.96 6.12
N LEU A 119 25.02 20.25 5.95
CA LEU A 119 26.01 20.12 7.02
C LEU A 119 26.25 21.53 7.58
N PRO A 120 26.06 21.78 8.89
CA PRO A 120 26.42 23.04 9.51
C PRO A 120 27.95 23.16 9.61
N GLY A 121 28.47 24.35 9.30
CA GLY A 121 29.86 24.77 9.54
C GLY A 121 30.10 25.25 10.95
#